data_AF-A7VN15-F1
#
_entry.id   AF-A7VN15-F1
#
_cell.length_a   1.000
_cell.length_b   1.000
_cell.length_c   1.000
_cell.angle_alpha   90.00
_cell.angle_beta   90.00
_cell.angle_gamma   90.00
#
_symmetry.space_group_name_H-M   'P 1'
#
loop_
_entity.id
_entity.type
_entity.pdbx_description
1 polymer ?
#
loop_
_entity_poly.entity_id
_entity_poly.type
_entity_poly.pdbx_seq_one_letter_code
_entity_poly.pdbx_strand_id
1 'polypeptide(L)' 'MKVFFILIIFSFTLATCQGECYGSVPLPIDGEDVPLRTCVDTHDGQKHLIVSTWKTANSFSCECTQIGLQCCQKYVAVA' A
#
# COMPACT_ATOMS: atom_id res chain seq x y z
N MET A 1 -33.80 22.71 -0.69
CA MET A 1 -33.42 21.50 0.08
C MET A 1 -32.73 20.42 -0.74
N LYS A 2 -33.21 20.09 -1.95
CA LYS A 2 -32.60 19.05 -2.83
C LYS A 2 -31.09 19.23 -3.08
N VAL A 3 -30.63 20.47 -3.27
CA VAL A 3 -29.21 20.80 -3.48
C VAL A 3 -28.34 20.39 -2.28
N PHE A 4 -28.81 20.64 -1.04
CA PHE A 4 -28.05 20.27 0.16
C PHE A 4 -27.87 18.77 0.28
N PHE A 5 -28.87 17.97 -0.07
CA PHE A 5 -28.74 16.51 -0.09
C PHE A 5 -27.68 16.03 -1.08
N ILE A 6 -27.62 16.62 -2.28
CA ILE A 6 -26.61 16.28 -3.29
C ILE A 6 -25.20 16.62 -2.78
N LEU A 7 -25.02 17.80 -2.16
CA LEU A 7 -23.74 18.20 -1.59
C LEU A 7 -23.30 17.29 -0.43
N ILE A 8 -24.23 16.90 0.45
CA ILE A 8 -23.92 15.97 1.55
C ILE A 8 -23.47 14.62 1.00
N ILE A 9 -24.18 14.07 0.01
CA ILE A 9 -23.82 12.81 -0.63
C ILE A 9 -22.44 12.94 -1.30
N PHE A 10 -22.20 14.03 -2.03
CA PHE A 10 -20.93 14.27 -2.71
C PHE A 10 -19.76 14.38 -1.71
N SER A 11 -19.93 15.16 -0.65
CA SER A 11 -18.94 15.27 0.42
C SER A 11 -18.69 13.94 1.11
N PHE A 12 -19.73 13.13 1.31
CA PHE A 12 -19.58 11.80 1.91
C PHE A 12 -18.78 10.88 0.98
N THR A 13 -19.09 10.85 -0.31
CA THR A 13 -18.35 10.02 -1.29
C THR A 13 -16.88 10.41 -1.38
N LEU A 14 -16.56 11.70 -1.32
CA LEU A 14 -15.18 12.19 -1.30
C LEU A 14 -14.46 11.85 0.01
N ALA A 15 -15.15 12.02 1.15
CA ALA A 15 -14.58 11.69 2.46
C ALA A 15 -14.35 10.18 2.64
N THR A 16 -15.16 9.33 2.02
CA THR A 16 -15.01 7.87 2.06
C THR A 16 -14.07 7.33 0.99
N CYS A 17 -13.40 8.17 0.20
CA CYS A 17 -12.37 7.72 -0.73
C CYS A 17 -11.14 7.26 0.07
N GLN A 18 -11.23 6.06 0.63
CA GLN A 18 -10.14 5.41 1.37
C GLN A 18 -9.16 4.88 0.32
N GLY A 19 -7.88 5.25 0.45
CA GLY A 19 -6.83 4.61 -0.35
C GLY A 19 -6.81 3.13 -0.03
N GLU A 20 -6.75 2.29 -1.07
CA GLU A 20 -6.60 0.86 -0.87
C GLU A 20 -5.21 0.59 -0.32
N CYS A 21 -5.12 -0.16 0.78
CA CYS A 21 -3.88 -0.64 1.34
C CYS A 21 -3.92 -2.16 1.42
N TYR A 22 -2.79 -2.80 1.13
CA TYR A 22 -2.58 -4.23 1.31
C TYR A 22 -1.21 -4.48 1.95
N GLY A 23 -1.04 -5.68 2.50
CA GLY A 23 0.20 -6.08 3.14
C GLY A 23 0.34 -7.58 3.27
N SER A 24 1.54 -8.00 3.64
CA SER A 24 1.90 -9.40 3.85
C SER A 24 2.98 -9.51 4.93
N VAL A 25 3.08 -10.66 5.59
CA VAL A 25 4.16 -10.91 6.55
C VAL A 25 5.48 -11.20 5.82
N PRO A 26 6.63 -10.86 6.40
CA PRO A 26 7.91 -11.07 5.75
C PRO A 26 8.25 -12.57 5.74
N LEU A 27 8.87 -13.03 4.66
CA LEU A 27 9.32 -14.40 4.49
C LEU A 27 10.81 -14.51 4.82
N PRO A 28 11.27 -15.62 5.44
CA PRO A 28 12.69 -15.91 5.55
C PRO A 28 13.30 -16.12 4.16
N ILE A 29 14.52 -15.64 3.93
CA ILE A 29 15.29 -16.04 2.74
C ILE A 29 15.76 -17.48 2.93
N ASP A 30 15.50 -18.32 1.94
CA ASP A 30 15.92 -19.72 1.93
C ASP A 30 17.45 -19.84 2.08
N GLY A 31 17.88 -20.61 3.08
CA GLY A 31 19.28 -21.02 3.23
C GLY A 31 20.20 -20.09 4.03
N GLU A 32 19.72 -18.97 4.55
CA GLU A 32 20.54 -18.05 5.36
C GLU A 32 20.39 -18.34 6.86
N ASP A 33 21.49 -18.63 7.57
CA ASP A 33 21.50 -18.87 9.04
C ASP A 33 20.96 -17.67 9.85
N VAL A 34 21.07 -16.48 9.28
CA VAL A 34 20.41 -15.27 9.76
C VAL A 34 19.33 -14.95 8.73
N PRO A 35 18.04 -15.19 9.02
CA PRO A 35 16.99 -14.92 8.04
C PRO A 35 16.94 -13.42 7.79
N LEU A 36 17.69 -12.95 6.79
CA LEU A 36 17.42 -11.70 6.13
C LEU A 36 15.99 -11.85 5.64
N ARG A 37 15.09 -11.21 6.35
CA ARG A 37 13.66 -11.27 6.05
C ARG A 37 13.44 -10.41 4.81
N THR A 38 12.65 -10.91 3.89
CA THR A 38 12.26 -10.18 2.68
C THR A 38 10.76 -10.07 2.60
N CYS A 39 10.30 -9.02 1.95
CA CYS A 39 8.93 -8.89 1.50
C CYS A 39 8.87 -9.28 0.04
N VAL A 40 7.80 -9.95 -0.37
CA VAL A 40 7.52 -10.23 -1.78
C VAL A 40 6.39 -9.31 -2.21
N ASP A 41 6.64 -8.46 -3.21
CA ASP A 41 5.59 -7.67 -3.83
C ASP A 41 4.62 -8.61 -4.58
N THR A 42 3.35 -8.57 -4.22
CA THR A 42 2.32 -9.44 -4.80
C THR A 42 1.96 -9.04 -6.23
N HIS A 43 2.34 -7.85 -6.70
CA HIS A 43 2.06 -7.40 -8.06
C HIS A 43 3.03 -7.94 -9.10
N ASP A 44 4.33 -7.99 -8.80
CA ASP A 44 5.37 -8.40 -9.74
C ASP A 44 6.24 -9.58 -9.25
N GLY A 45 6.05 -10.02 -8.00
CA GLY A 45 6.79 -11.11 -7.39
C GLY A 45 8.21 -10.73 -6.93
N GLN A 46 8.61 -9.46 -6.98
CA GLN A 46 9.95 -9.04 -6.60
C GLN A 46 10.17 -9.15 -5.09
N LYS A 47 11.40 -9.57 -4.73
CA LYS A 47 11.84 -9.64 -3.34
C LYS A 47 12.49 -8.32 -2.95
N HIS A 48 12.06 -7.77 -1.83
CA HIS A 48 12.51 -6.52 -1.25
C HIS A 48 13.08 -6.76 0.15
N LEU A 49 14.25 -6.18 0.42
CA LEU A 49 14.87 -6.27 1.74
C LEU A 49 14.11 -5.43 2.77
N ILE A 50 14.20 -5.79 4.05
CA ILE A 50 13.69 -4.92 5.13
C ILE A 50 14.31 -3.52 5.06
N VAL A 51 13.52 -2.52 5.42
CA VAL A 51 13.76 -1.05 5.33
C VAL A 51 13.69 -0.50 3.89
N SER A 52 13.46 -1.34 2.88
CA SER A 52 13.28 -0.82 1.52
C SER A 52 11.91 -0.18 1.33
N THR A 53 11.89 0.87 0.50
CA THR A 53 10.68 1.54 0.03
C THR A 53 10.69 1.62 -1.48
N TRP A 54 9.54 1.44 -2.12
CA TRP A 54 9.42 1.53 -3.58
C TRP A 54 8.02 1.99 -3.99
N LYS A 55 7.88 2.25 -5.29
CA LYS A 55 6.58 2.55 -5.92
C LYS A 55 6.27 1.49 -6.94
N THR A 56 5.04 1.00 -6.94
CA THR A 56 4.56 0.05 -7.94
C THR A 56 4.01 0.80 -9.16
N ALA A 57 3.85 0.09 -10.27
CA ALA A 57 3.26 0.65 -11.50
C ALA A 57 1.82 1.16 -11.30
N ASN A 58 1.10 0.62 -10.30
CA ASN A 58 -0.28 1.00 -9.98
C ASN A 58 -0.36 2.17 -8.98
N SER A 59 0.71 2.97 -8.84
CA SER A 59 0.77 4.11 -7.91
C SER A 59 0.64 3.75 -6.43
N PHE A 60 0.96 2.51 -6.05
CA PHE A 60 1.13 2.16 -4.64
C PHE A 60 2.51 2.59 -4.18
N SER A 61 2.56 3.16 -2.98
CA SER A 61 3.80 3.35 -2.24
C SER A 61 3.94 2.20 -1.27
N CYS A 62 4.99 1.42 -1.43
CA CYS A 62 5.27 0.22 -0.65
C CYS A 62 6.47 0.42 0.26
N GLU A 63 6.43 -0.22 1.42
CA GLU A 63 7.53 -0.33 2.36
C GLU A 63 7.62 -1.77 2.87
N CYS A 64 8.84 -2.30 2.98
CA CYS A 64 9.11 -3.55 3.65
C CYS A 64 9.71 -3.27 5.02
N THR A 65 8.98 -3.59 6.08
CA THR A 65 9.40 -3.39 7.47
C THR A 65 9.67 -4.73 8.17
N GLN A 66 10.10 -4.69 9.43
CA GLN A 66 10.26 -5.91 10.23
C GLN A 66 8.93 -6.66 10.46
N ILE A 67 7.79 -5.96 10.36
CA ILE A 67 6.44 -6.56 10.49
C ILE A 67 5.91 -7.08 9.15
N GLY A 68 6.52 -6.69 8.03
CA GLY A 68 6.16 -7.14 6.70
C GLY A 68 6.00 -6.02 5.67
N LEU A 69 5.38 -6.39 4.55
CA LEU A 69 5.04 -5.52 3.45
C LEU A 69 3.84 -4.66 3.83
N GLN A 70 3.92 -3.35 3.56
CA GLN A 70 2.79 -2.44 3.59
C GLN A 70 2.80 -1.58 2.33
N CYS A 71 1.75 -1.71 1.53
CA CYS A 71 1.55 -0.97 0.30
C CYS A 71 0.25 -0.21 0.39
N CYS A 72 0.28 1.10 0.11
CA CYS A 72 -0.91 1.93 0.09
C CYS A 72 -0.96 2.76 -1.19
N GLN A 73 -2.14 2.83 -1.78
CA GLN A 73 -2.39 3.68 -2.94
C GLN A 73 -2.22 5.14 -2.52
N LYS A 74 -1.34 5.87 -3.20
CA LYS A 74 -1.23 7.31 -3.04
C LYS A 74 -2.04 7.99 -4.13
N TYR A 75 -3.15 8.61 -3.75
CA TYR A 75 -3.82 9.55 -4.65
C TYR A 75 -2.93 10.78 -4.82
N VAL A 76 -2.57 11.08 -6.06
CA VAL A 76 -2.12 12.42 -6.42
C VAL A 76 -3.38 13.26 -6.46
N ALA A 77 -3.53 14.21 -5.53
CA ALA A 77 -4.61 15.18 -5.61
C ALA A 77 -4.51 15.87 -6.99
N VAL A 78 -5.49 15.63 -7.85
CA VAL A 78 -5.63 16.38 -9.10
C VAL A 78 -6.18 17.75 -8.67
N ALA A 79 -5.29 18.74 -8.66
CA ALA A 79 -5.65 20.14 -8.49
C ALA A 79 -6.27 20.71 -9.76
#